data_AF-A0A7R9U131-F1
#
_entry.id   AF-A0A7R9U131-F1
#
_cell.length_a   1.000
_cell.length_b   1.000
_cell.length_c   1.000
_cell.angle_alpha   90.00
_cell.angle_beta   90.00
_cell.angle_gamma   90.00
#
_symmetry.space_group_name_H-M   'P 1'
#
loop_
_entity.id
_entity.type
_entity.pdbx_description
1 polymer ?
#
loop_
_entity_poly.entity_id
_entity_poly.type
_entity_poly.pdbx_seq_one_letter_code
_entity_poly.pdbx_strand_id
1 'polypeptide(L)'
;MLSLRVCRIRRFGGSRSRPLSSDPLRPNLQATDIVAMKRRKRLYMAPWKFGYRTALLAHPKHWDLGTWLVNLASTIQLIGFTMSDIVLLRTLSICSSTLWIIFYIRQLRILGKAMRVPLAWVTTFFFVHSTMLAVHLIRNSDTGMRFTREEMDLFEEHFLPTGMKPRHFRKLLNVAIWVDYPKGADIVHERDPLSCLAIIVKGRVVGYKNGVRLQAISSFPGAKDLRPAGDAGAWIGDIGWLEDFSKRTRMRKNSTATDRQLEEGQRIAQRMRQEVEIQSSQLEAMVRGENELEAAPSSAVAQGAPKPAEQALARKRAAEGNGKVLDKAIVGRADATSILRPYRNWPNPTLEPPVQICRGTPKALYTYRAKTSSRALVFHHSKLEALLQSDPELKTAFLASATAAVVGKIVNLSDQTALQHYRENLRAVLFNGKLLPEEKKFLREFRRKHAVTYEEHIKMLNTLGWSEDEFNDGAQARTLRGVEKKTYERIQRRKSTLLRHDTELQELAEDHDAVDDGSQ
;
A
#
# COMPACT_ATOMS: atom_id res chain seq x y z
N MET A 1 -18.65 -34.94 -21.77
CA MET A 1 -19.38 -34.35 -22.91
C MET A 1 -20.59 -33.57 -22.41
N LEU A 2 -20.41 -32.31 -21.99
CA LEU A 2 -21.51 -31.38 -21.74
C LEU A 2 -21.08 -30.02 -22.32
N SER A 3 -21.57 -29.74 -23.53
CA SER A 3 -21.29 -28.53 -24.28
C SER A 3 -22.09 -27.36 -23.70
N LEU A 4 -21.45 -26.55 -22.84
CA LEU A 4 -21.97 -25.26 -22.41
C LEU A 4 -21.91 -24.27 -23.58
N ARG A 5 -23.07 -24.03 -24.21
CA ARG A 5 -23.24 -22.91 -25.15
C ARG A 5 -23.21 -21.61 -24.35
N VAL A 6 -22.08 -20.92 -24.43
CA VAL A 6 -21.90 -19.56 -23.95
C VAL A 6 -22.81 -18.63 -24.76
N CYS A 7 -23.82 -18.07 -24.11
CA CYS A 7 -24.67 -17.05 -24.68
C CYS A 7 -23.87 -15.75 -24.79
N ARG A 8 -23.53 -15.37 -26.02
CA ARG A 8 -22.75 -14.18 -26.38
C ARG A 8 -23.60 -12.93 -26.08
N ILE A 9 -23.34 -12.28 -24.96
CA ILE A 9 -23.94 -10.98 -24.62
C ILE A 9 -23.46 -9.97 -25.67
N ARG A 10 -24.39 -9.58 -26.55
CA ARG A 10 -24.19 -8.57 -27.59
C ARG A 10 -24.10 -7.21 -26.89
N ARG A 11 -22.92 -6.58 -26.93
CA ARG A 11 -22.71 -5.21 -26.47
C ARG A 11 -23.65 -4.27 -27.23
N PHE A 12 -24.54 -3.58 -26.52
CA PHE A 12 -25.26 -2.43 -27.04
C PHE A 12 -24.26 -1.29 -27.25
N GLY A 13 -23.84 -1.10 -28.49
CA GLY A 13 -23.04 0.03 -28.93
C GLY A 13 -23.93 1.12 -29.52
N GLY A 14 -23.63 2.36 -29.13
CA GLY A 14 -23.80 3.56 -29.96
C GLY A 14 -25.22 4.05 -30.19
N SER A 15 -25.62 5.06 -29.41
CA SER A 15 -26.71 5.97 -29.77
C SER A 15 -26.34 6.73 -31.05
N ARG A 16 -26.84 6.27 -32.20
CA ARG A 16 -27.01 7.12 -33.38
C ARG A 16 -28.42 7.67 -33.35
N SER A 17 -28.53 8.97 -33.08
CA SER A 17 -29.72 9.77 -33.32
C SER A 17 -30.10 9.67 -34.80
N ARG A 18 -31.23 9.01 -35.10
CA ARG A 18 -31.92 9.13 -36.38
C ARG A 18 -32.93 10.27 -36.28
N PRO A 19 -33.09 11.10 -37.33
CA PRO A 19 -34.09 12.16 -37.34
C PRO A 19 -35.51 11.56 -37.41
N LEU A 20 -36.43 12.20 -36.70
CA LEU A 20 -37.86 11.89 -36.72
C LEU A 20 -38.38 12.03 -38.16
N SER A 21 -38.81 10.92 -38.78
CA SER A 21 -39.77 10.95 -39.87
C SER A 21 -41.18 10.82 -39.28
N SER A 22 -42.03 11.78 -39.62
CA SER A 22 -43.45 11.84 -39.29
C SER A 22 -44.24 10.92 -40.22
N ASP A 23 -44.46 9.68 -39.81
CA ASP A 23 -45.44 8.77 -40.44
C ASP A 23 -46.65 8.57 -39.51
N PRO A 24 -47.87 9.00 -39.91
CA PRO A 24 -49.08 8.78 -39.15
C PRO A 24 -49.78 7.52 -39.66
N LEU A 25 -49.32 6.34 -39.26
CA LEU A 25 -50.05 5.09 -39.45
C LEU A 25 -50.06 4.28 -38.16
N ARG A 26 -50.91 4.69 -37.21
CA ARG A 26 -51.38 3.79 -36.15
C ARG A 26 -52.46 2.90 -36.76
N PRO A 27 -52.31 1.56 -36.76
CA PRO A 27 -53.43 0.70 -37.08
C PRO A 27 -54.50 0.91 -35.99
N ASN A 28 -55.70 1.25 -36.43
CA ASN A 28 -56.90 1.28 -35.59
C ASN A 28 -57.00 -0.08 -34.86
N LEU A 29 -56.67 -0.10 -33.55
CA LEU A 29 -57.08 -1.21 -32.69
C LEU A 29 -58.60 -1.23 -32.73
N GLN A 30 -59.16 -2.17 -33.48
CA GLN A 30 -60.60 -2.33 -33.55
C GLN A 30 -61.14 -2.64 -32.15
N ALA A 31 -62.35 -2.17 -31.84
CA ALA A 31 -62.97 -2.34 -30.53
C ALA A 31 -63.02 -3.81 -30.06
N THR A 32 -62.96 -4.76 -31.00
CA THR A 32 -62.86 -6.21 -30.78
C THR A 32 -61.59 -6.62 -30.03
N ASP A 33 -60.44 -5.97 -30.27
CA ASP A 33 -59.18 -6.27 -29.58
C ASP A 33 -59.18 -5.79 -28.13
N ILE A 34 -59.82 -4.64 -27.87
CA ILE A 34 -59.99 -4.11 -26.50
C ILE A 34 -60.92 -5.03 -25.69
N VAL A 35 -61.98 -5.57 -26.30
CA VAL A 35 -62.88 -6.53 -25.66
C VAL A 35 -62.17 -7.86 -25.42
N ALA A 36 -61.39 -8.37 -26.38
CA ALA A 36 -60.59 -9.59 -26.23
C ALA A 36 -59.55 -9.45 -25.10
N MET A 37 -58.90 -8.28 -25.00
CA MET A 37 -57.93 -7.99 -23.94
C MET A 37 -58.60 -7.84 -22.57
N LYS A 38 -59.79 -7.22 -22.48
CA LYS A 38 -60.61 -7.18 -21.24
C LYS A 38 -61.11 -8.58 -20.84
N ARG A 39 -61.47 -9.45 -21.79
CA ARG A 39 -61.86 -10.85 -21.52
C ARG A 39 -60.67 -11.67 -21.00
N ARG A 40 -59.48 -11.52 -21.59
CA ARG A 40 -58.24 -12.15 -21.08
C ARG A 40 -57.85 -11.64 -19.70
N LYS A 41 -57.97 -10.33 -19.41
CA LYS A 41 -57.74 -9.78 -18.05
C LYS A 41 -58.72 -10.35 -17.02
N ARG A 42 -60.00 -10.53 -17.37
CA ARG A 42 -60.99 -11.17 -16.48
C ARG A 42 -60.67 -12.64 -16.23
N LEU A 43 -60.23 -13.38 -17.25
CA LEU A 43 -59.85 -14.80 -17.11
C LEU A 43 -58.59 -15.01 -16.27
N TYR A 44 -57.60 -14.12 -16.34
CA TYR A 44 -56.41 -14.19 -15.49
C TYR A 44 -56.66 -13.76 -14.03
N MET A 45 -57.64 -12.87 -13.78
CA MET A 45 -57.94 -12.36 -12.43
C MET A 45 -59.10 -13.09 -11.72
N ALA A 46 -59.97 -13.80 -12.45
CA ALA A 46 -61.10 -14.53 -11.85
C ALA A 46 -60.67 -15.63 -10.86
N PRO A 47 -59.62 -16.44 -11.10
CA PRO A 47 -59.19 -17.47 -10.15
C PRO A 47 -58.68 -16.87 -8.82
N TRP A 48 -58.02 -15.70 -8.88
CA TRP A 48 -57.49 -15.02 -7.70
C TRP A 48 -58.60 -14.42 -6.83
N LYS A 49 -59.66 -13.86 -7.43
CA LYS A 49 -60.76 -13.24 -6.67
C LYS A 49 -61.70 -14.27 -6.02
N PHE A 50 -61.87 -15.46 -6.62
CA PHE A 50 -62.78 -16.48 -6.11
C PHE A 50 -62.14 -17.33 -4.99
N GLY A 51 -60.85 -17.65 -5.10
CA GLY A 51 -60.13 -18.39 -4.05
C GLY A 51 -59.91 -17.59 -2.77
N TYR A 52 -59.66 -16.28 -2.87
CA TYR A 52 -59.41 -15.44 -1.69
C TYR A 52 -60.68 -15.17 -0.87
N ARG A 53 -61.84 -14.99 -1.53
CA ARG A 53 -63.13 -14.76 -0.84
C ARG A 53 -63.69 -16.00 -0.16
N THR A 54 -63.50 -17.18 -0.75
CA THR A 54 -63.93 -18.45 -0.13
C THR A 54 -62.99 -18.89 1.00
N ALA A 55 -61.69 -18.58 0.91
CA ALA A 55 -60.75 -18.79 2.02
C ALA A 55 -60.99 -17.84 3.20
N LEU A 56 -61.36 -16.56 2.96
CA LEU A 56 -61.62 -15.59 4.02
C LEU A 56 -62.86 -15.92 4.87
N LEU A 57 -63.87 -16.55 4.29
CA LEU A 57 -65.15 -16.83 4.96
C LEU A 57 -65.14 -18.15 5.76
N ALA A 58 -64.06 -18.94 5.66
CA ALA A 58 -63.96 -20.27 6.29
C ALA A 58 -62.91 -20.34 7.41
N HIS A 59 -62.56 -19.22 8.06
CA HIS A 59 -61.60 -19.25 9.17
C HIS A 59 -62.27 -19.53 10.53
N PRO A 60 -62.06 -20.70 11.15
CA PRO A 60 -62.28 -20.88 12.57
C PRO A 60 -61.29 -20.04 13.40
N LYS A 61 -61.70 -19.66 14.60
CA LYS A 61 -61.06 -18.71 15.55
C LYS A 61 -59.63 -19.04 16.03
N HIS A 62 -58.96 -20.07 15.52
CA HIS A 62 -57.62 -20.46 15.95
C HIS A 62 -56.57 -20.08 14.91
N TRP A 63 -55.45 -19.56 15.39
CA TRP A 63 -54.33 -19.19 14.54
C TRP A 63 -53.71 -20.44 13.93
N ASP A 64 -54.03 -20.71 12.66
CA ASP A 64 -53.43 -21.81 11.92
C ASP A 64 -51.90 -21.63 11.87
N LEU A 65 -51.18 -22.74 12.01
CA LEU A 65 -49.71 -22.80 11.92
C LEU A 65 -49.16 -22.08 10.67
N GLY A 66 -49.93 -22.08 9.57
CA GLY A 66 -49.56 -21.36 8.35
C GLY A 66 -49.46 -19.84 8.54
N THR A 67 -50.38 -19.23 9.30
CA THR A 67 -50.37 -17.79 9.61
C THR A 67 -49.15 -17.41 10.44
N TRP A 68 -48.81 -18.24 11.43
CA TRP A 68 -47.59 -18.05 12.23
C TRP A 68 -46.32 -18.13 11.39
N LEU A 69 -46.21 -19.14 10.51
CA LEU A 69 -45.06 -19.30 9.62
C LEU A 69 -44.87 -18.09 8.70
N VAL A 70 -45.96 -17.60 8.09
CA VAL A 70 -45.92 -16.44 7.18
C VAL A 70 -45.53 -15.16 7.91
N ASN A 71 -46.12 -14.91 9.09
CA ASN A 71 -45.80 -13.72 9.89
C ASN A 71 -44.34 -13.77 10.35
N LEU A 72 -43.89 -14.91 10.89
CA LEU A 72 -42.51 -15.07 11.33
C LEU A 72 -41.51 -14.90 10.18
N ALA A 73 -41.78 -15.50 9.01
CA ALA A 73 -40.93 -15.33 7.84
C ALA A 73 -40.85 -13.86 7.40
N SER A 74 -41.97 -13.15 7.41
CA SER A 74 -42.05 -11.73 7.03
C SER A 74 -41.31 -10.83 8.03
N THR A 75 -41.45 -11.09 9.33
CA THR A 75 -40.71 -10.37 10.38
C THR A 75 -39.20 -10.59 10.26
N ILE A 76 -38.75 -11.84 10.07
CA ILE A 76 -37.33 -12.14 9.86
C ILE A 76 -36.80 -11.45 8.61
N GLN A 77 -37.59 -11.43 7.52
CA GLN A 77 -37.19 -10.73 6.29
C GLN A 77 -37.06 -9.22 6.51
N LEU A 78 -37.99 -8.62 7.24
CA LEU A 78 -37.97 -7.20 7.56
C LEU A 78 -36.76 -6.84 8.43
N ILE A 79 -36.48 -7.64 9.47
CA ILE A 79 -35.27 -7.49 10.29
C ILE A 79 -34.01 -7.66 9.42
N GLY A 80 -34.02 -8.60 8.48
CA GLY A 80 -32.94 -8.74 7.50
C GLY A 80 -32.67 -7.43 6.76
N PHE A 81 -33.71 -6.76 6.26
CA PHE A 81 -33.57 -5.49 5.53
C PHE A 81 -33.10 -4.30 6.38
N THR A 82 -33.15 -4.39 7.71
CA THR A 82 -32.61 -3.35 8.59
C THR A 82 -31.15 -3.58 9.00
N MET A 83 -30.56 -4.73 8.68
CA MET A 83 -29.17 -5.04 9.02
C MET A 83 -28.17 -4.39 8.05
N SER A 84 -27.15 -3.72 8.61
CA SER A 84 -26.01 -3.18 7.86
C SER A 84 -24.96 -4.26 7.51
N ASP A 85 -24.86 -5.30 8.33
CA ASP A 85 -23.92 -6.40 8.09
C ASP A 85 -24.46 -7.31 6.98
N ILE A 86 -23.65 -7.47 5.93
CA ILE A 86 -23.98 -8.32 4.79
C ILE A 86 -24.13 -9.79 5.16
N VAL A 87 -23.41 -10.31 6.17
CA VAL A 87 -23.54 -11.71 6.60
C VAL A 87 -24.91 -11.91 7.25
N LEU A 88 -25.27 -11.05 8.20
CA LEU A 88 -26.56 -11.10 8.91
C LEU A 88 -27.74 -10.91 7.95
N LEU A 89 -27.65 -9.94 7.02
CA LEU A 89 -28.66 -9.75 5.98
C LEU A 89 -28.91 -11.03 5.18
N ARG A 90 -27.83 -11.73 4.77
CA ARG A 90 -27.95 -12.93 3.94
C ARG A 90 -28.45 -14.13 4.76
N THR A 91 -27.98 -14.34 6.00
CA THR A 91 -28.46 -15.44 6.85
C THR A 91 -29.94 -15.28 7.19
N LEU A 92 -30.39 -14.08 7.57
CA LEU A 92 -31.79 -13.81 7.86
C LEU A 92 -32.68 -14.00 6.63
N SER A 93 -32.21 -13.57 5.45
CA SER A 93 -32.94 -13.80 4.18
C SER A 93 -33.06 -15.30 3.84
N ILE A 94 -32.03 -16.10 4.13
CA ILE A 94 -32.05 -17.56 3.95
C ILE A 94 -33.05 -18.20 4.93
N CYS A 95 -33.03 -17.80 6.21
CA CYS A 95 -33.97 -18.29 7.22
C CYS A 95 -35.42 -17.95 6.83
N SER A 96 -35.70 -16.71 6.44
CA SER A 96 -37.03 -16.30 5.97
C SER A 96 -37.47 -17.10 4.74
N SER A 97 -36.60 -17.24 3.73
CA SER A 97 -36.91 -18.01 2.52
C SER A 97 -37.20 -19.48 2.84
N THR A 98 -36.50 -20.05 3.82
CA THR A 98 -36.74 -21.43 4.28
C THR A 98 -38.15 -21.59 4.86
N LEU A 99 -38.58 -20.66 5.71
CA LEU A 99 -39.94 -20.66 6.28
C LEU A 99 -41.01 -20.48 5.20
N TRP A 100 -40.79 -19.60 4.22
CA TRP A 100 -41.68 -19.43 3.06
C TRP A 100 -41.77 -20.70 2.20
N ILE A 101 -40.65 -21.39 1.98
CA ILE A 101 -40.62 -22.67 1.25
C ILE A 101 -41.42 -23.73 1.99
N ILE A 102 -41.25 -23.87 3.31
CA ILE A 102 -42.01 -24.81 4.15
C ILE A 102 -43.52 -24.52 4.04
N PHE A 103 -43.90 -23.25 4.16
CA PHE A 103 -45.29 -22.81 3.99
C PHE A 103 -45.84 -23.18 2.60
N TYR A 104 -45.11 -22.86 1.52
CA TYR A 104 -45.56 -23.16 0.16
C TYR A 104 -45.59 -24.65 -0.18
N ILE A 105 -44.70 -25.48 0.36
CA ILE A 105 -44.77 -26.95 0.22
C ILE A 105 -46.03 -27.49 0.88
N ARG A 106 -46.36 -27.01 2.09
CA ARG A 106 -47.59 -27.41 2.78
C ARG A 106 -48.82 -26.97 1.98
N GLN A 107 -48.82 -25.73 1.49
CA GLN A 107 -49.93 -25.18 0.71
C GLN A 107 -50.06 -25.82 -0.68
N LEU A 108 -48.97 -26.29 -1.27
CA LEU A 108 -48.95 -27.03 -2.55
C LEU A 108 -49.77 -28.33 -2.46
N ARG A 109 -49.79 -28.98 -1.29
CA ARG A 109 -50.62 -30.18 -1.06
C ARG A 109 -52.12 -29.85 -1.08
N ILE A 110 -52.50 -28.64 -0.68
CA ILE A 110 -53.92 -28.23 -0.54
C ILE A 110 -54.42 -27.53 -1.82
N LEU A 111 -53.70 -26.53 -2.34
CA LEU A 111 -54.12 -25.70 -3.48
C LEU A 111 -53.55 -26.16 -4.82
N GLY A 112 -52.74 -27.22 -4.85
CA GLY A 112 -52.23 -27.81 -6.08
C GLY A 112 -51.38 -26.85 -6.91
N LYS A 113 -51.57 -26.86 -8.24
CA LYS A 113 -50.64 -26.23 -9.22
C LYS A 113 -50.44 -24.72 -9.04
N ALA A 114 -51.37 -24.01 -8.39
CA ALA A 114 -51.31 -22.56 -8.22
C ALA A 114 -50.08 -22.10 -7.42
N MET A 115 -49.57 -22.93 -6.50
CA MET A 115 -48.46 -22.57 -5.61
C MET A 115 -47.07 -22.83 -6.21
N ARG A 116 -46.98 -23.41 -7.43
CA ARG A 116 -45.69 -23.75 -8.05
C ARG A 116 -44.86 -22.51 -8.38
N VAL A 117 -45.49 -21.45 -8.87
CA VAL A 117 -44.79 -20.22 -9.27
C VAL A 117 -44.20 -19.48 -8.05
N PRO A 118 -44.97 -19.21 -6.98
CA PRO A 118 -44.40 -18.61 -5.75
C PRO A 118 -43.28 -19.45 -5.12
N LEU A 119 -43.45 -20.78 -5.08
CA LEU A 119 -42.43 -21.69 -4.57
C LEU A 119 -41.13 -21.62 -5.39
N ALA A 120 -41.24 -21.62 -6.72
CA ALA A 120 -40.09 -21.47 -7.62
C ALA A 120 -39.36 -20.13 -7.41
N TRP A 121 -40.11 -19.07 -7.09
CA TRP A 121 -39.52 -17.75 -6.87
C TRP A 121 -38.75 -17.66 -5.54
N VAL A 122 -39.35 -18.14 -4.44
CA VAL A 122 -38.67 -18.14 -3.14
C VAL A 122 -37.47 -19.08 -3.11
N THR A 123 -37.55 -20.23 -3.78
CA THR A 123 -36.38 -21.12 -3.92
C THR A 123 -35.25 -20.44 -4.70
N THR A 124 -35.55 -19.67 -5.75
CA THR A 124 -34.54 -18.88 -6.47
C THR A 124 -33.85 -17.86 -5.53
N PHE A 125 -34.62 -17.12 -4.73
CA PHE A 125 -34.04 -16.20 -3.74
C PHE A 125 -33.18 -16.93 -2.71
N PHE A 126 -33.66 -18.04 -2.17
CA PHE A 126 -32.87 -18.88 -1.26
C PHE A 126 -31.51 -19.24 -1.87
N PHE A 127 -31.46 -19.70 -3.13
CA PHE A 127 -30.20 -20.04 -3.80
C PHE A 127 -29.32 -18.81 -4.04
N VAL A 128 -29.87 -17.68 -4.47
CA VAL A 128 -29.09 -16.44 -4.66
C VAL A 128 -28.47 -15.98 -3.34
N HIS A 129 -29.24 -15.94 -2.25
CA HIS A 129 -28.72 -15.55 -0.94
C HIS A 129 -27.71 -16.57 -0.40
N SER A 130 -27.96 -17.87 -0.58
CA SER A 130 -27.04 -18.93 -0.17
C SER A 130 -25.73 -18.91 -0.95
N THR A 131 -25.76 -18.70 -2.26
CA THR A 131 -24.55 -18.58 -3.09
C THR A 131 -23.77 -17.31 -2.77
N MET A 132 -24.44 -16.17 -2.56
CA MET A 132 -23.78 -14.95 -2.13
C MET A 132 -23.16 -15.08 -0.74
N LEU A 133 -23.87 -15.72 0.20
CA LEU A 133 -23.32 -16.01 1.53
C LEU A 133 -22.13 -16.96 1.42
N ALA A 134 -22.23 -18.04 0.64
CA ALA A 134 -21.13 -18.99 0.43
C ALA A 134 -19.92 -18.32 -0.22
N VAL A 135 -20.09 -17.50 -1.26
CA VAL A 135 -18.99 -16.74 -1.88
C VAL A 135 -18.38 -15.76 -0.89
N HIS A 136 -19.21 -15.08 -0.09
CA HIS A 136 -18.72 -14.17 0.94
C HIS A 136 -17.96 -14.93 2.01
N LEU A 137 -18.48 -16.05 2.48
CA LEU A 137 -17.84 -16.91 3.46
C LEU A 137 -16.58 -17.56 2.92
N ILE A 138 -16.50 -17.96 1.65
CA ILE A 138 -15.27 -18.52 1.05
C ILE A 138 -14.22 -17.42 0.83
N ARG A 139 -14.65 -16.26 0.34
CA ARG A 139 -13.76 -15.10 0.14
C ARG A 139 -13.32 -14.47 1.46
N ASN A 140 -14.13 -14.66 2.51
CA ASN A 140 -13.84 -14.17 3.84
C ASN A 140 -13.35 -15.25 4.79
N SER A 141 -13.42 -16.55 4.50
CA SER A 141 -12.92 -17.64 5.35
C SER A 141 -11.40 -17.66 5.44
N ASP A 142 -10.74 -16.86 4.61
CA ASP A 142 -9.40 -16.37 4.90
C ASP A 142 -9.34 -15.56 6.23
N THR A 143 -10.44 -15.33 6.95
CA THR A 143 -10.44 -14.94 8.37
C THR A 143 -9.81 -16.00 9.28
N GLY A 144 -9.57 -17.21 8.77
CA GLY A 144 -8.63 -18.17 9.34
C GLY A 144 -7.15 -17.79 9.17
N MET A 145 -6.82 -16.56 8.75
CA MET A 145 -5.46 -16.00 8.84
C MET A 145 -5.04 -15.89 10.30
N ARG A 146 -4.70 -17.03 10.89
CA ARG A 146 -3.97 -17.10 12.14
C ARG A 146 -2.57 -16.61 11.82
N PHE A 147 -2.29 -15.37 12.21
CA PHE A 147 -0.92 -14.93 12.32
C PHE A 147 -0.26 -15.68 13.46
N THR A 148 0.99 -16.08 13.26
CA THR A 148 1.83 -16.43 14.40
C THR A 148 1.98 -15.21 15.31
N ARG A 149 2.35 -15.42 16.58
CA ARG A 149 2.59 -14.29 17.50
C ARG A 149 3.59 -13.29 16.93
N GLU A 150 4.67 -13.78 16.32
CA GLU A 150 5.70 -12.94 15.68
C GLU A 150 5.16 -12.15 14.48
N GLU A 151 4.31 -12.76 13.66
CA GLU A 151 3.65 -12.07 12.55
C GLU A 151 2.66 -11.01 13.03
N MET A 152 1.93 -11.28 14.12
CA MET A 152 1.00 -10.32 14.71
C MET A 152 1.76 -9.12 15.30
N ASP A 153 2.82 -9.37 16.08
CA ASP A 153 3.65 -8.31 16.66
C ASP A 153 4.23 -7.41 15.55
N LEU A 154 4.76 -8.02 14.47
CA LEU A 154 5.26 -7.30 13.29
C LEU A 154 4.16 -6.47 12.59
N PHE A 155 2.95 -7.03 12.48
CA PHE A 155 1.81 -6.35 11.88
C PHE A 155 1.36 -5.14 12.70
N GLU A 156 1.14 -5.33 14.00
CA GLU A 156 0.72 -4.30 14.94
C GLU A 156 1.74 -3.17 15.04
N GLU A 157 3.03 -3.50 14.98
CA GLU A 157 4.10 -2.53 15.11
C GLU A 157 4.30 -1.69 13.84
N HIS A 158 4.45 -2.33 12.67
CA HIS A 158 4.92 -1.63 11.47
C HIS A 158 3.83 -1.29 10.46
N PHE A 159 2.71 -2.03 10.46
CA PHE A 159 1.73 -1.99 9.37
C PHE A 159 0.34 -1.50 9.81
N LEU A 160 -0.06 -1.78 11.05
CA LEU A 160 -1.32 -1.31 11.61
C LEU A 160 -1.39 0.23 11.71
N PRO A 161 -0.33 0.96 12.14
CA PRO A 161 -0.40 2.42 12.25
C PRO A 161 -0.63 3.13 10.91
N THR A 162 -0.31 2.49 9.79
CA THR A 162 -0.53 3.03 8.44
C THR A 162 -1.82 2.54 7.79
N GLY A 163 -2.69 1.86 8.56
CA GLY A 163 -3.99 1.37 8.09
C GLY A 163 -3.92 0.14 7.19
N MET A 164 -2.82 -0.60 7.21
CA MET A 164 -2.74 -1.85 6.44
C MET A 164 -3.72 -2.88 7.01
N LYS A 165 -4.55 -3.48 6.14
CA LYS A 165 -5.49 -4.54 6.54
C LYS A 165 -4.74 -5.88 6.73
N PRO A 166 -5.15 -6.75 7.66
CA PRO A 166 -4.58 -8.09 7.85
C PRO A 166 -4.42 -8.90 6.54
N ARG A 167 -5.42 -8.84 5.65
CA ARG A 167 -5.37 -9.53 4.35
C ARG A 167 -4.21 -9.07 3.48
N HIS A 168 -3.94 -7.76 3.47
CA HIS A 168 -2.84 -7.19 2.69
C HIS A 168 -1.50 -7.61 3.29
N PHE A 169 -1.39 -7.61 4.61
CA PHE A 169 -0.21 -8.11 5.29
C PHE A 169 0.05 -9.59 5.01
N ARG A 170 -0.99 -10.45 4.98
CA ARG A 170 -0.82 -11.86 4.60
C ARG A 170 -0.29 -12.04 3.18
N LYS A 171 -0.77 -11.23 2.22
CA LYS A 171 -0.23 -11.23 0.86
C LYS A 171 1.27 -10.86 0.85
N LEU A 172 1.68 -9.90 1.68
CA LEU A 172 3.09 -9.53 1.84
C LEU A 172 3.92 -10.68 2.43
N LEU A 173 3.41 -11.35 3.47
CA LEU A 173 4.08 -12.51 4.07
C LEU A 173 4.32 -13.63 3.05
N ASN A 174 3.39 -13.85 2.11
CA ASN A 174 3.52 -14.87 1.07
C ASN A 174 4.66 -14.61 0.06
N VAL A 175 5.11 -13.36 -0.10
CA VAL A 175 6.25 -13.01 -0.98
C VAL A 175 7.55 -12.78 -0.21
N ALA A 176 7.47 -12.79 1.12
CA ALA A 176 8.58 -12.57 2.02
C ALA A 176 9.25 -13.88 2.43
N ILE A 177 10.51 -13.80 2.84
CA ILE A 177 11.31 -14.93 3.31
C ILE A 177 11.83 -14.58 4.70
N TRP A 178 11.64 -15.51 5.64
CA TRP A 178 12.24 -15.41 6.98
C TRP A 178 13.71 -15.81 6.91
N VAL A 179 14.59 -14.95 7.43
CA VAL A 179 16.03 -15.21 7.45
C VAL A 179 16.60 -14.94 8.84
N ASP A 180 17.37 -15.88 9.34
CA ASP A 180 18.06 -15.81 10.63
C ASP A 180 19.53 -15.41 10.43
N TYR A 181 19.99 -14.45 11.23
CA TYR A 181 21.36 -13.94 11.21
C TYR A 181 22.06 -14.27 12.52
N PRO A 182 23.22 -14.95 12.47
CA PRO A 182 24.00 -15.17 13.68
C PRO A 182 24.60 -13.86 14.19
N LYS A 183 24.90 -13.82 15.49
CA LYS A 183 25.58 -12.69 16.12
C LYS A 183 26.89 -12.38 15.39
N GLY A 184 27.09 -11.12 15.03
CA GLY A 184 28.28 -10.64 14.33
C GLY A 184 28.16 -10.64 12.81
N ALA A 185 27.13 -11.27 12.24
CA ALA A 185 26.93 -11.28 10.79
C ALA A 185 26.61 -9.88 10.26
N ASP A 186 27.24 -9.56 9.13
CA ASP A 186 26.89 -8.40 8.33
C ASP A 186 25.67 -8.74 7.46
N ILE A 187 24.62 -7.94 7.61
CA ILE A 187 23.36 -8.07 6.88
C ILE A 187 23.49 -7.47 5.49
N VAL A 188 24.11 -6.29 5.43
CA VAL A 188 24.44 -5.60 4.19
C VAL A 188 25.61 -4.66 4.46
N HIS A 189 26.50 -4.48 3.49
CA HIS A 189 27.56 -3.48 3.57
C HIS A 189 27.19 -2.20 2.83
N GLU A 190 27.70 -1.08 3.32
CA GLU A 190 27.56 0.21 2.64
C GLU A 190 28.08 0.10 1.21
N ARG A 191 27.33 0.68 0.27
CA ARG A 191 27.60 0.74 -1.18
C ARG A 191 27.34 -0.55 -1.95
N ASP A 192 27.05 -1.66 -1.27
CA ASP A 192 26.65 -2.89 -1.95
C ASP A 192 25.30 -2.72 -2.68
N PRO A 193 25.11 -3.38 -3.82
CA PRO A 193 23.81 -3.38 -4.51
C PRO A 193 22.75 -4.06 -3.64
N LEU A 194 21.64 -3.35 -3.40
CA LEU A 194 20.47 -3.84 -2.70
C LEU A 194 19.51 -4.53 -3.68
N SER A 195 19.37 -5.84 -3.52
CA SER A 195 18.37 -6.67 -4.21
C SER A 195 17.11 -6.90 -3.37
N CYS A 196 17.19 -6.62 -2.06
CA CYS A 196 16.18 -6.95 -1.08
C CYS A 196 15.96 -5.82 -0.07
N LEU A 197 14.73 -5.76 0.44
CA LEU A 197 14.32 -4.96 1.58
C LEU A 197 14.15 -5.91 2.77
N ALA A 198 14.62 -5.55 3.97
CA ALA A 198 14.46 -6.39 5.16
C ALA A 198 13.83 -5.62 6.32
N ILE A 199 13.05 -6.30 7.15
CA ILE A 199 12.50 -5.78 8.40
C ILE A 199 12.99 -6.68 9.53
N ILE A 200 13.71 -6.13 10.50
CA ILE A 200 14.17 -6.86 11.68
C ILE A 200 12.99 -7.08 12.62
N VAL A 201 12.70 -8.35 12.90
CA VAL A 201 11.58 -8.76 13.77
C VAL A 201 12.07 -9.14 15.15
N LYS A 202 13.27 -9.74 15.25
CA LYS A 202 13.90 -10.09 16.52
C LYS A 202 15.39 -9.77 16.51
N GLY A 203 15.92 -9.50 17.70
CA GLY A 203 17.33 -9.25 17.94
C GLY A 203 17.72 -7.78 17.80
N ARG A 204 19.01 -7.52 17.93
CA ARG A 204 19.59 -6.17 17.88
C ARG A 204 20.47 -6.03 16.66
N VAL A 205 20.20 -5.02 15.84
CA VAL A 205 20.97 -4.70 14.63
C VAL A 205 21.48 -3.28 14.73
N VAL A 206 22.76 -3.09 14.42
CA VAL A 206 23.41 -1.79 14.49
C VAL A 206 23.79 -1.35 13.09
N GLY A 207 23.38 -0.13 12.73
CA GLY A 207 23.76 0.52 11.48
C GLY A 207 25.05 1.35 11.64
N TYR A 208 25.86 1.37 10.58
CA TYR A 208 27.11 2.08 10.47
C TYR A 208 27.16 2.88 9.17
N LYS A 209 27.77 4.08 9.21
CA LYS A 209 28.10 4.89 8.03
C LYS A 209 29.58 5.26 8.10
N ASN A 210 30.34 4.94 7.06
CA ASN A 210 31.80 5.13 7.04
C ASN A 210 32.50 4.57 8.30
N GLY A 211 32.06 3.40 8.78
CA GLY A 211 32.57 2.78 10.01
C GLY A 211 32.08 3.40 11.33
N VAL A 212 31.43 4.56 11.30
CA VAL A 212 30.86 5.20 12.49
C VAL A 212 29.48 4.63 12.78
N ARG A 213 29.25 4.21 14.03
CA ARG A 213 27.96 3.71 14.50
C ARG A 213 26.92 4.83 14.50
N LEU A 214 25.77 4.57 13.88
CA LEU A 214 24.63 5.48 13.91
C LEU A 214 23.49 4.84 14.70
N GLN A 215 23.17 5.43 15.86
CA GLN A 215 22.13 4.88 16.72
C GLN A 215 20.74 5.09 16.09
N ALA A 216 20.51 6.17 15.35
CA ALA A 216 19.21 6.50 14.72
C ALA A 216 18.69 5.43 13.75
N ILE A 217 19.59 4.70 13.12
CA ILE A 217 19.28 3.62 12.16
C ILE A 217 19.48 2.22 12.75
N SER A 218 19.79 2.12 14.05
CA SER A 218 19.91 0.84 14.74
C SER A 218 18.55 0.39 15.28
N SER A 219 18.26 -0.91 15.21
CA SER A 219 17.06 -1.58 15.75
C SER A 219 17.38 -2.42 16.98
N PHE A 220 16.48 -2.42 17.96
CA PHE A 220 16.57 -3.26 19.15
C PHE A 220 15.20 -3.39 19.83
N PRO A 221 14.95 -4.49 20.57
CA PRO A 221 13.71 -4.66 21.31
C PRO A 221 13.47 -3.50 22.29
N GLY A 222 12.27 -2.93 22.26
CA GLY A 222 11.91 -1.76 23.08
C GLY A 222 12.36 -0.40 22.52
N ALA A 223 12.97 -0.35 21.32
CA ALA A 223 13.33 0.92 20.68
C ALA A 223 12.11 1.83 20.44
N LYS A 224 10.91 1.24 20.34
CA LYS A 224 9.65 1.96 20.18
C LYS A 224 9.33 2.87 21.36
N ASP A 225 9.51 2.37 22.59
CA ASP A 225 9.18 3.13 23.80
C ASP A 225 10.22 4.21 24.10
N LEU A 226 11.42 4.04 23.56
CA LEU A 226 12.56 4.94 23.79
C LEU A 226 12.68 6.06 22.76
N ARG A 227 11.92 6.02 21.66
CA ARG A 227 12.03 7.00 20.58
C ARG A 227 10.67 7.54 20.17
N PRO A 228 10.53 8.87 20.00
CA PRO A 228 9.28 9.48 19.58
C PRO A 228 8.82 8.97 18.19
N ALA A 229 9.75 8.50 17.35
CA ALA A 229 9.46 7.99 16.02
C ALA A 229 9.44 6.44 15.90
N GLY A 230 9.38 5.71 17.01
CA GLY A 230 9.33 4.24 17.02
C GLY A 230 10.65 3.54 16.63
N ASP A 231 10.61 2.22 16.40
CA ASP A 231 11.76 1.45 15.87
C ASP A 231 11.89 1.59 14.34
N ALA A 232 12.07 2.82 13.88
CA ALA A 232 12.37 3.10 12.48
C ALA A 232 13.61 2.33 11.98
N GLY A 233 14.55 1.99 12.89
CA GLY A 233 15.77 1.23 12.59
C GLY A 233 15.51 -0.21 12.14
N ALA A 234 14.30 -0.75 12.33
CA ALA A 234 13.97 -2.12 11.95
C ALA A 234 14.00 -2.33 10.42
N TRP A 235 13.76 -1.27 9.65
CA TRP A 235 13.73 -1.34 8.18
C TRP A 235 15.14 -1.18 7.60
N ILE A 236 15.56 -2.09 6.73
CA ILE A 236 16.86 -2.10 6.07
C ILE A 236 16.65 -2.07 4.56
N GLY A 237 17.25 -1.08 3.89
CA GLY A 237 17.18 -0.91 2.44
C GLY A 237 15.98 -0.11 1.93
N ASP A 238 15.10 0.33 2.82
CA ASP A 238 13.90 1.13 2.54
C ASP A 238 14.19 2.45 1.80
N ILE A 239 15.22 3.21 2.21
CA ILE A 239 15.55 4.49 1.57
C ILE A 239 15.97 4.26 0.10
N GLY A 240 16.91 3.32 -0.13
CA GLY A 240 17.40 3.02 -1.46
C GLY A 240 16.31 2.43 -2.35
N TRP A 241 15.48 1.54 -1.81
CA TRP A 241 14.35 0.96 -2.52
C TRP A 241 13.28 1.99 -2.87
N LEU A 242 12.86 2.86 -1.94
CA LEU A 242 11.85 3.89 -2.19
C LEU A 242 12.28 4.90 -3.25
N GLU A 243 13.56 5.30 -3.24
CA GLU A 243 14.11 6.20 -4.25
C GLU A 243 14.06 5.57 -5.64
N ASP A 244 14.54 4.33 -5.76
CA ASP A 244 14.52 3.58 -7.03
C ASP A 244 13.09 3.29 -7.50
N PHE A 245 12.21 2.82 -6.61
CA PHE A 245 10.80 2.58 -6.89
C PHE A 245 10.09 3.85 -7.39
N SER A 246 10.36 5.00 -6.77
CA SER A 246 9.83 6.30 -7.19
C SER A 246 10.36 6.71 -8.57
N LYS A 247 11.65 6.50 -8.85
CA LYS A 247 12.24 6.78 -10.17
C LYS A 247 11.60 5.92 -11.26
N ARG A 248 11.47 4.62 -11.04
CA ARG A 248 10.85 3.68 -12.02
C ARG A 248 9.39 4.00 -12.27
N THR A 249 8.62 4.31 -11.22
CA THR A 249 7.20 4.66 -11.38
C THR A 249 7.00 6.00 -12.10
N ARG A 250 7.89 6.98 -11.91
CA ARG A 250 7.91 8.21 -12.72
C ARG A 250 8.24 7.93 -14.18
N MET A 251 9.27 7.12 -14.45
CA MET A 251 9.63 6.76 -15.83
C MET A 251 8.50 6.03 -16.57
N ARG A 252 7.80 5.10 -15.91
CA ARG A 252 6.62 4.43 -16.50
C ARG A 252 5.48 5.39 -16.80
N LYS A 253 5.21 6.36 -15.91
CA LYS A 253 4.19 7.39 -16.18
C LYS A 253 4.59 8.23 -17.40
N ASN A 254 5.87 8.61 -17.48
CA ASN A 254 6.38 9.37 -18.62
C ASN A 254 6.34 8.55 -19.92
N SER A 255 6.74 7.28 -19.91
CA SER A 255 6.68 6.43 -21.12
C SER A 255 5.24 6.27 -21.59
N THR A 256 4.28 6.01 -20.70
CA THR A 256 2.86 5.93 -21.08
C THR A 256 2.30 7.26 -21.58
N ALA A 257 2.82 8.40 -21.11
CA ALA A 257 2.44 9.71 -21.61
C ALA A 257 3.03 9.94 -23.02
N THR A 258 4.31 9.62 -23.22
CA THR A 258 4.98 9.70 -24.53
C THR A 258 4.35 8.76 -25.55
N ASP A 259 4.01 7.53 -25.16
CA ASP A 259 3.34 6.55 -26.04
C ASP A 259 1.95 7.05 -26.44
N ARG A 260 1.20 7.66 -25.51
CA ARG A 260 -0.09 8.29 -25.83
C ARG A 260 0.07 9.50 -26.75
N GLN A 261 1.07 10.34 -26.53
CA GLN A 261 1.37 11.47 -27.41
C GLN A 261 1.79 11.01 -28.80
N LEU A 262 2.56 9.92 -28.89
CA LEU A 262 2.96 9.31 -30.15
C LEU A 262 1.76 8.70 -30.88
N GLU A 263 0.88 7.98 -30.18
CA GLU A 263 -0.35 7.43 -30.75
C GLU A 263 -1.30 8.54 -31.23
N GLU A 264 -1.42 9.62 -30.46
CA GLU A 264 -2.21 10.79 -30.85
C GLU A 264 -1.62 11.50 -32.08
N GLY A 265 -0.29 11.68 -32.12
CA GLY A 265 0.41 12.22 -33.28
C GLY A 265 0.22 11.37 -34.54
N GLN A 266 0.25 10.03 -34.41
CA GLN A 266 -0.03 9.11 -35.51
C GLN A 266 -1.48 9.23 -36.01
N ARG A 267 -2.45 9.39 -35.10
CA ARG A 267 -3.86 9.61 -35.48
C ARG A 267 -4.08 10.94 -36.19
N ILE A 268 -3.40 12.00 -35.77
CA ILE A 268 -3.44 13.31 -36.44
C ILE A 268 -2.83 13.18 -37.84
N ALA A 269 -1.67 12.56 -37.97
CA ALA A 269 -1.02 12.33 -39.26
C ALA A 269 -1.87 11.47 -40.21
N GLN A 270 -2.60 10.47 -39.70
CA GLN A 270 -3.54 9.68 -40.50
C GLN A 270 -4.74 10.51 -40.98
N ARG A 271 -5.30 11.38 -40.13
CA ARG A 271 -6.38 12.29 -40.54
C ARG A 271 -5.92 13.26 -41.63
N MET A 272 -4.74 13.86 -41.50
CA MET A 272 -4.20 14.75 -42.53
C MET A 272 -4.00 14.03 -43.87
N ARG A 273 -3.54 12.77 -43.86
CA ARG A 273 -3.43 11.98 -45.10
C ARG A 273 -4.79 11.71 -45.74
N GLN A 274 -5.80 11.36 -44.94
CA GLN A 274 -7.16 11.15 -45.44
C GLN A 274 -7.76 12.45 -46.02
N GLU A 275 -7.52 13.59 -45.36
CA GLU A 275 -7.96 14.89 -45.88
C GLU A 275 -7.28 15.25 -47.21
N VAL A 276 -5.96 15.02 -47.33
CA VAL A 276 -5.23 15.23 -48.59
C VAL A 276 -5.74 14.30 -49.69
N GLU A 277 -6.03 13.04 -49.38
CA GLU A 277 -6.57 12.07 -50.34
C GLU A 277 -7.99 12.46 -50.80
N ILE A 278 -8.82 12.95 -49.87
CA ILE A 278 -10.16 13.49 -50.19
C ILE A 278 -10.04 14.73 -51.07
N GLN A 279 -9.15 15.68 -50.74
CA GLN A 279 -8.94 16.89 -51.52
C GLN A 279 -8.39 16.58 -52.92
N SER A 280 -7.45 15.63 -53.03
CA SER A 280 -6.93 15.15 -54.31
C SER A 280 -8.04 14.52 -55.15
N SER A 281 -8.88 13.68 -54.55
CA SER A 281 -10.01 13.04 -55.22
C SER A 281 -11.06 14.06 -55.69
N GLN A 282 -11.33 15.09 -54.89
CA GLN A 282 -12.21 16.20 -55.26
C GLN A 282 -11.65 17.01 -56.44
N LEU A 283 -10.34 17.30 -56.42
CA LEU A 283 -9.66 18.00 -57.51
C LEU A 283 -9.68 17.19 -58.80
N GLU A 284 -9.38 15.89 -58.74
CA GLU A 284 -9.46 15.00 -59.91
C GLU A 284 -10.88 14.92 -60.48
N ALA A 285 -11.91 14.95 -59.64
CA ALA A 285 -13.31 14.97 -60.08
C ALA A 285 -13.66 16.30 -60.76
N MET A 286 -13.15 17.44 -60.25
CA MET A 286 -13.32 18.74 -60.90
C MET A 286 -12.65 18.78 -62.27
N VAL A 287 -11.38 18.33 -62.38
CA VAL A 287 -10.64 18.29 -63.65
C VAL A 287 -11.30 17.34 -64.66
N ARG A 288 -11.82 16.19 -64.21
CA ARG A 288 -12.60 15.29 -65.08
C ARG A 288 -13.88 15.94 -65.58
N GLY A 289 -14.59 16.67 -64.73
CA GLY A 289 -15.79 17.42 -65.13
C GLY A 289 -15.51 18.49 -66.19
N GLU A 290 -14.36 19.14 -66.15
CA GLU A 290 -13.95 20.11 -67.18
C GLU A 290 -13.61 19.43 -68.52
N ASN A 291 -12.95 18.27 -68.50
CA ASN A 291 -12.60 17.55 -69.73
C ASN A 291 -13.79 16.86 -70.42
N GLU A 292 -14.86 16.53 -69.69
CA GLU A 292 -16.09 16.01 -70.30
C GLU A 292 -16.90 17.09 -71.04
N LEU A 293 -16.62 18.38 -70.82
CA LEU A 293 -17.20 19.47 -71.60
C LEU A 293 -16.47 19.78 -72.92
N GLU A 294 -15.24 19.29 -73.11
CA GLU A 294 -14.45 19.56 -74.35
C GLU A 294 -14.33 18.37 -75.32
N ALA A 295 -14.77 17.16 -74.96
CA ALA A 295 -14.55 15.98 -75.79
C ALA A 295 -15.74 15.65 -76.74
N ALA A 296 -15.89 16.44 -77.81
CA ALA A 296 -16.50 15.95 -79.06
C ALA A 296 -15.43 15.17 -79.87
N PRO A 297 -15.71 13.95 -80.39
CA PRO A 297 -14.67 13.07 -80.89
C PRO A 297 -14.24 13.40 -82.32
N SER A 298 -12.95 13.69 -82.51
CA SER A 298 -12.25 13.50 -83.78
C SER A 298 -11.37 12.26 -83.68
N SER A 299 -11.73 11.26 -84.46
CA SER A 299 -11.01 10.01 -84.78
C SER A 299 -9.62 10.33 -85.38
N ALA A 300 -8.55 9.53 -85.39
CA ALA A 300 -8.40 8.08 -85.44
C ALA A 300 -6.87 7.72 -85.46
N VAL A 301 -6.58 6.42 -85.32
CA VAL A 301 -5.53 5.61 -86.00
C VAL A 301 -4.24 5.16 -85.25
N ALA A 302 -4.08 3.82 -85.32
CA ALA A 302 -2.89 2.92 -85.32
C ALA A 302 -2.04 2.76 -84.04
N GLN A 303 -2.08 1.59 -83.37
CA GLN A 303 -1.44 0.28 -83.66
C GLN A 303 0.07 0.20 -83.36
N GLY A 304 0.46 -0.76 -82.51
CA GLY A 304 1.83 -1.30 -82.44
C GLY A 304 2.23 -1.90 -81.08
N ALA A 305 2.32 -3.23 -80.99
CA ALA A 305 3.08 -4.00 -79.97
C ALA A 305 4.37 -4.53 -80.65
N PRO A 306 5.49 -4.95 -79.98
CA PRO A 306 5.55 -5.98 -78.92
C PRO A 306 6.69 -5.84 -77.85
N LYS A 307 6.82 -6.88 -76.98
CA LYS A 307 7.73 -7.14 -75.82
C LYS A 307 9.27 -7.24 -76.16
N PRO A 308 10.14 -7.79 -75.28
CA PRO A 308 10.81 -7.29 -74.05
C PRO A 308 12.38 -7.36 -74.16
N ALA A 309 13.13 -7.28 -73.03
CA ALA A 309 14.61 -7.44 -72.86
C ALA A 309 15.43 -6.14 -73.08
N GLU A 310 16.54 -5.78 -72.43
CA GLU A 310 17.43 -6.26 -71.35
C GLU A 310 18.54 -5.15 -71.23
N GLN A 311 19.37 -5.18 -70.17
CA GLN A 311 20.66 -4.43 -69.98
C GLN A 311 20.56 -3.02 -69.36
N ALA A 312 20.96 -2.85 -68.09
CA ALA A 312 22.33 -2.71 -67.52
C ALA A 312 22.86 -1.27 -67.58
N LEU A 313 23.22 -0.69 -66.42
CA LEU A 313 24.56 -0.12 -66.13
C LEU A 313 24.64 0.59 -64.75
N ALA A 314 25.38 -0.05 -63.85
CA ALA A 314 26.31 0.45 -62.82
C ALA A 314 26.17 1.82 -62.12
N ARG A 315 26.31 1.80 -60.77
CA ARG A 315 27.37 2.49 -59.98
C ARG A 315 27.38 1.97 -58.52
N LYS A 316 28.37 1.15 -58.15
CA LYS A 316 29.54 1.46 -57.29
C LYS A 316 29.22 2.13 -55.94
N ARG A 317 29.50 1.42 -54.84
CA ARG A 317 30.70 1.65 -54.00
C ARG A 317 30.89 0.53 -52.95
N ALA A 318 32.14 0.11 -52.83
CA ALA A 318 32.70 -0.77 -51.82
C ALA A 318 33.40 0.04 -50.73
N ALA A 319 33.47 -0.52 -49.53
CA ALA A 319 34.54 -0.44 -48.52
C ALA A 319 34.14 -1.44 -47.42
N GLU A 320 34.79 -2.61 -47.28
CA GLU A 320 36.05 -2.82 -46.53
C GLU A 320 36.02 -2.10 -45.17
N GLY A 321 36.15 -2.73 -44.01
CA GLY A 321 36.80 -3.97 -43.64
C GLY A 321 37.56 -3.66 -42.34
N ASN A 322 37.38 -4.44 -41.27
CA ASN A 322 38.40 -4.61 -40.25
C ASN A 322 38.04 -5.75 -39.30
N GLY A 323 38.85 -6.80 -39.33
CA GLY A 323 38.89 -7.81 -38.28
C GLY A 323 39.72 -7.32 -37.09
N LYS A 324 39.56 -8.00 -35.95
CA LYS A 324 40.70 -8.40 -35.11
C LYS A 324 40.32 -9.50 -34.12
N VAL A 325 41.10 -10.56 -34.25
CA VAL A 325 41.33 -11.69 -33.35
C VAL A 325 41.89 -11.20 -32.01
N LEU A 326 41.47 -11.80 -30.88
CA LEU A 326 42.40 -12.15 -29.80
C LEU A 326 41.80 -13.25 -28.90
N ASP A 327 42.28 -14.48 -29.10
CA ASP A 327 42.38 -15.50 -28.07
C ASP A 327 43.48 -15.12 -27.08
N LYS A 328 43.25 -15.38 -25.78
CA LYS A 328 44.32 -15.81 -24.85
C LYS A 328 43.72 -16.46 -23.61
N ALA A 329 43.90 -17.78 -23.53
CA ALA A 329 43.85 -18.56 -22.32
C ALA A 329 45.04 -18.22 -21.42
N ILE A 330 44.80 -18.15 -20.11
CA ILE A 330 45.85 -18.29 -19.09
C ILE A 330 45.34 -19.27 -18.03
N VAL A 331 46.02 -20.43 -17.99
CA VAL A 331 46.05 -21.39 -16.89
C VAL A 331 47.16 -20.94 -15.93
N GLY A 332 46.91 -20.99 -14.62
CA GLY A 332 48.02 -20.92 -13.66
C GLY A 332 47.67 -20.62 -12.21
N ARG A 333 47.74 -21.69 -11.41
CA ARG A 333 48.32 -21.77 -10.06
C ARG A 333 47.42 -21.54 -8.83
N ALA A 334 47.41 -22.60 -8.02
CA ALA A 334 46.89 -22.67 -6.67
C ALA A 334 47.81 -21.92 -5.69
N ASP A 335 47.20 -21.21 -4.74
CA ASP A 335 47.78 -20.93 -3.43
C ASP A 335 46.69 -21.12 -2.37
N ALA A 336 46.99 -22.01 -1.44
CA ALA A 336 46.20 -22.33 -0.27
C ALA A 336 46.68 -21.47 0.89
N THR A 337 45.98 -20.38 1.19
CA THR A 337 45.80 -19.77 2.54
C THR A 337 44.97 -18.49 2.38
N SER A 338 43.65 -18.59 2.60
CA SER A 338 42.74 -17.45 2.71
C SER A 338 41.52 -17.88 3.52
N ILE A 339 41.69 -17.82 4.85
CA ILE A 339 40.63 -17.93 5.83
C ILE A 339 39.81 -16.63 5.78
N LEU A 340 38.49 -16.76 5.60
CA LEU A 340 37.43 -15.72 5.56
C LEU A 340 37.34 -14.86 4.28
N ARG A 341 36.63 -15.36 3.26
CA ARG A 341 36.06 -14.52 2.19
C ARG A 341 34.72 -13.90 2.62
N PRO A 342 34.44 -12.61 2.37
CA PRO A 342 33.18 -11.98 2.73
C PRO A 342 32.04 -12.47 1.82
N TYR A 343 30.89 -12.78 2.43
CA TYR A 343 29.64 -13.22 1.80
C TYR A 343 29.16 -12.20 0.76
N ARG A 344 29.41 -12.45 -0.54
CA ARG A 344 29.32 -11.40 -1.57
C ARG A 344 27.94 -11.22 -2.23
N ASN A 345 26.91 -12.02 -1.93
CA ASN A 345 25.57 -11.84 -2.50
C ASN A 345 24.49 -12.32 -1.53
N TRP A 346 23.64 -11.39 -1.12
CA TRP A 346 22.47 -11.64 -0.28
C TRP A 346 21.25 -12.00 -1.13
N PRO A 347 20.45 -13.07 -0.83
CA PRO A 347 20.59 -14.08 0.23
C PRO A 347 21.07 -15.46 -0.32
N ASN A 348 21.49 -16.39 0.55
CA ASN A 348 21.32 -17.83 0.24
C ASN A 348 21.11 -18.69 1.50
N PRO A 349 19.91 -19.27 1.67
CA PRO A 349 19.71 -20.52 2.37
C PRO A 349 19.28 -21.59 1.34
N THR A 350 20.27 -22.16 0.66
CA THR A 350 20.22 -23.29 -0.28
C THR A 350 19.26 -23.20 -1.50
N LEU A 351 19.82 -22.80 -2.65
CA LEU A 351 19.43 -23.14 -4.04
C LEU A 351 18.40 -22.26 -4.78
N GLU A 352 18.55 -20.93 -4.77
CA GLU A 352 18.12 -20.12 -5.93
C GLU A 352 19.34 -19.58 -6.70
N PRO A 353 19.34 -19.57 -8.05
CA PRO A 353 20.47 -19.11 -8.86
C PRO A 353 20.78 -17.62 -8.58
N PRO A 354 22.04 -17.19 -8.75
CA PRO A 354 22.44 -15.81 -8.48
C PRO A 354 21.57 -14.85 -9.30
N VAL A 355 20.79 -14.02 -8.59
CA VAL A 355 19.97 -12.98 -9.21
C VAL A 355 20.90 -12.07 -10.01
N GLN A 356 20.70 -12.02 -11.32
CA GLN A 356 21.49 -11.20 -12.22
C GLN A 356 21.33 -9.72 -11.82
N ILE A 357 22.42 -9.10 -11.36
CA ILE A 357 22.41 -7.71 -10.89
C ILE A 357 22.20 -6.80 -12.11
N CYS A 358 20.98 -6.31 -12.29
CA CYS A 358 20.68 -5.32 -13.32
C CYS A 358 21.43 -4.01 -13.02
N ARG A 359 21.99 -3.36 -14.06
CA ARG A 359 22.52 -1.99 -13.92
C ARG A 359 21.40 -1.09 -13.40
N GLY A 360 21.66 -0.38 -12.30
CA GLY A 360 20.69 0.51 -11.65
C GLY A 360 20.07 -0.01 -10.35
N THR A 361 20.53 -1.15 -9.81
CA THR A 361 20.14 -1.56 -8.45
C THR A 361 20.53 -0.47 -7.44
N PRO A 362 19.62 -0.10 -6.52
CA PRO A 362 19.94 0.87 -5.47
C PRO A 362 21.10 0.35 -4.64
N LYS A 363 21.94 1.24 -4.13
CA LYS A 363 23.06 0.86 -3.25
C LYS A 363 22.67 1.05 -1.80
N ALA A 364 23.17 0.18 -0.93
CA ALA A 364 23.00 0.31 0.51
C ALA A 364 23.68 1.60 1.01
N LEU A 365 22.95 2.42 1.75
CA LEU A 365 23.47 3.67 2.32
C LEU A 365 24.25 3.46 3.62
N TYR A 366 24.09 2.29 4.24
CA TYR A 366 24.64 1.97 5.55
C TYR A 366 25.06 0.50 5.59
N THR A 367 26.05 0.19 6.42
CA THR A 367 26.37 -1.19 6.80
C THR A 367 25.51 -1.58 8.00
N TYR A 368 24.83 -2.72 7.96
CA TYR A 368 24.05 -3.23 9.09
C TYR A 368 24.67 -4.52 9.62
N ARG A 369 24.93 -4.60 10.93
CA ARG A 369 25.51 -5.77 11.59
C ARG A 369 24.63 -6.26 12.73
N ALA A 370 24.37 -7.56 12.77
CA ALA A 370 23.67 -8.21 13.87
C ALA A 370 24.55 -8.24 15.14
N LYS A 371 24.08 -7.67 16.26
CA LYS A 371 24.78 -7.69 17.56
C LYS A 371 24.35 -8.86 18.45
N THR A 372 23.18 -9.41 18.19
CA THR A 372 22.67 -10.66 18.76
C THR A 372 22.30 -11.59 17.63
N SER A 373 21.88 -12.82 17.94
CA SER A 373 21.10 -13.58 16.95
C SER A 373 19.86 -12.76 16.62
N SER A 374 19.59 -12.57 15.33
CA SER A 374 18.51 -11.72 14.84
C SER A 374 17.71 -12.45 13.78
N ARG A 375 16.42 -12.14 13.70
CA ARG A 375 15.51 -12.70 12.69
C ARG A 375 14.90 -11.56 11.90
N ALA A 376 14.85 -11.69 10.59
CA ALA A 376 14.30 -10.68 9.71
C ALA A 376 13.32 -11.26 8.69
N LEU A 377 12.36 -10.43 8.30
CA LEU A 377 11.48 -10.66 7.18
C LEU A 377 12.06 -9.95 5.95
N VAL A 378 12.45 -10.71 4.92
CA VAL A 378 13.16 -10.20 3.73
C VAL A 378 12.26 -10.27 2.50
N PHE A 379 12.19 -9.18 1.76
CA PHE A 379 11.43 -9.02 0.53
C PHE A 379 12.38 -8.82 -0.65
N HIS A 380 12.33 -9.71 -1.64
CA HIS A 380 12.99 -9.46 -2.91
C HIS A 380 12.31 -8.31 -3.65
N HIS A 381 13.11 -7.36 -4.17
CA HIS A 381 12.56 -6.17 -4.84
C HIS A 381 11.62 -6.53 -6.00
N SER A 382 11.96 -7.55 -6.80
CA SER A 382 11.14 -7.97 -7.95
C SER A 382 9.80 -8.58 -7.54
N LYS A 383 9.79 -9.52 -6.58
CA LYS A 383 8.57 -10.17 -6.06
C LYS A 383 7.67 -9.14 -5.36
N LEU A 384 8.25 -8.26 -4.55
CA LEU A 384 7.53 -7.16 -3.90
C LEU A 384 6.95 -6.18 -4.91
N GLU A 385 7.74 -5.71 -5.89
CA GLU A 385 7.27 -4.77 -6.91
C GLU A 385 6.12 -5.36 -7.74
N ALA A 386 6.21 -6.63 -8.14
CA ALA A 386 5.13 -7.32 -8.85
C ALA A 386 3.84 -7.37 -8.01
N LEU A 387 3.95 -7.68 -6.72
CA LEU A 387 2.81 -7.70 -5.80
C LEU A 387 2.18 -6.31 -5.65
N LEU A 388 2.98 -5.26 -5.40
CA LEU A 388 2.50 -3.89 -5.25
C LEU A 388 1.91 -3.33 -6.57
N GLN A 389 2.30 -3.85 -7.73
CA GLN A 389 1.68 -3.50 -9.01
C GLN A 389 0.32 -4.17 -9.21
N SER A 390 0.14 -5.39 -8.67
CA SER A 390 -1.11 -6.12 -8.76
C SER A 390 -2.23 -5.60 -7.83
N ASP A 391 -1.86 -4.95 -6.71
CA ASP A 391 -2.80 -4.50 -5.68
C ASP A 391 -2.51 -3.05 -5.24
N PRO A 392 -3.26 -2.06 -5.75
CA PRO A 392 -3.05 -0.64 -5.45
C PRO A 392 -3.33 -0.25 -3.99
N GLU A 393 -4.28 -0.90 -3.31
CA GLU A 393 -4.56 -0.63 -1.90
C GLU A 393 -3.39 -1.09 -1.04
N LEU A 394 -2.90 -2.31 -1.28
CA LEU A 394 -1.71 -2.84 -0.61
C LEU A 394 -0.50 -1.95 -0.88
N LYS A 395 -0.30 -1.51 -2.12
CA LYS A 395 0.79 -0.58 -2.48
C LYS A 395 0.77 0.69 -1.64
N THR A 396 -0.40 1.30 -1.50
CA THR A 396 -0.55 2.56 -0.77
C THR A 396 -0.23 2.37 0.72
N ALA A 397 -0.79 1.32 1.34
CA ALA A 397 -0.53 1.01 2.75
C ALA A 397 0.94 0.64 3.03
N PHE A 398 1.56 -0.13 2.14
CA PHE A 398 2.96 -0.53 2.24
C PHE A 398 3.90 0.67 2.08
N LEU A 399 3.68 1.52 1.07
CA LEU A 399 4.48 2.73 0.88
C LEU A 399 4.33 3.70 2.05
N ALA A 400 3.14 3.82 2.63
CA ALA A 400 2.93 4.62 3.84
C ALA A 400 3.77 4.09 5.02
N SER A 401 3.80 2.77 5.22
CA SER A 401 4.61 2.11 6.27
C SER A 401 6.11 2.33 6.05
N ALA A 402 6.61 2.05 4.85
CA ALA A 402 8.02 2.26 4.51
C ALA A 402 8.42 3.75 4.62
N THR A 403 7.55 4.68 4.19
CA THR A 403 7.80 6.12 4.31
C THR A 403 7.83 6.57 5.76
N ALA A 404 6.93 6.07 6.61
CA ALA A 404 6.93 6.36 8.04
C ALA A 404 8.25 5.92 8.70
N ALA A 405 8.77 4.75 8.34
CA ALA A 405 10.08 4.29 8.80
C ALA A 405 11.23 5.21 8.34
N VAL A 406 11.23 5.66 7.08
CA VAL A 406 12.24 6.62 6.59
C VAL A 406 12.15 7.95 7.32
N VAL A 407 10.94 8.50 7.49
CA VAL A 407 10.73 9.75 8.24
C VAL A 407 11.25 9.61 9.67
N GLY A 408 10.95 8.50 10.33
CA GLY A 408 11.46 8.24 11.67
C GLY A 408 12.98 8.18 11.76
N LYS A 409 13.67 7.63 10.74
CA LYS A 409 15.15 7.69 10.66
C LYS A 409 15.65 9.11 10.51
N ILE A 410 15.01 9.93 9.67
CA ILE A 410 15.43 11.32 9.45
C ILE A 410 15.30 12.13 10.74
N VAL A 411 14.17 12.00 11.44
CA VAL A 411 13.94 12.65 12.74
C VAL A 411 14.97 12.18 13.78
N ASN A 412 15.17 10.87 13.91
CA ASN A 412 16.17 10.33 14.84
C ASN A 412 17.60 10.78 14.49
N LEU A 413 17.92 10.94 13.20
CA LEU A 413 19.23 11.43 12.74
C LEU A 413 19.39 12.94 13.02
N SER A 414 18.34 13.75 12.85
CA SER A 414 18.40 15.17 13.18
C SER A 414 18.60 15.37 14.68
N ASP A 415 17.95 14.57 15.52
CA ASP A 415 18.09 14.66 16.98
C ASP A 415 19.51 14.29 17.42
N GLN A 416 20.08 13.23 16.84
CA GLN A 416 21.49 12.87 17.11
C GLN A 416 22.48 13.93 16.66
N THR A 417 22.22 14.53 15.50
CA THR A 417 23.07 15.60 14.97
C THR A 417 23.00 16.82 15.89
N ALA A 418 21.81 17.19 16.35
CA ALA A 418 21.61 18.28 17.30
C ALA A 418 22.30 18.04 18.65
N LEU A 419 22.21 16.81 19.20
CA LEU A 419 22.92 16.42 20.42
C LEU A 419 24.44 16.47 20.23
N GLN A 420 24.95 16.06 19.06
CA GLN A 420 26.37 16.14 18.76
C GLN A 420 26.86 17.59 18.68
N HIS A 421 26.14 18.45 17.96
CA HIS A 421 26.44 19.89 17.92
C HIS A 421 26.37 20.52 19.31
N TYR A 422 25.38 20.12 20.11
CA TYR A 422 25.27 20.59 21.49
C TYR A 422 26.48 20.21 22.33
N ARG A 423 26.97 18.98 22.19
CA ARG A 423 28.19 18.50 22.86
C ARG A 423 29.43 19.27 22.42
N GLU A 424 29.56 19.57 21.13
CA GLU A 424 30.68 20.35 20.60
C GLU A 424 30.65 21.80 21.10
N ASN A 425 29.46 22.41 21.14
CA ASN A 425 29.26 23.73 21.73
C ASN A 425 29.61 23.74 23.22
N LEU A 426 29.15 22.74 23.98
CA LEU A 426 29.53 22.57 25.39
C LEU A 426 31.05 22.45 25.55
N ARG A 427 31.71 21.65 24.72
CA ARG A 427 33.17 21.49 24.76
C ARG A 427 33.91 22.80 24.50
N ALA A 428 33.48 23.56 23.50
CA ALA A 428 34.10 24.83 23.15
C ALA A 428 33.95 25.86 24.27
N VAL A 429 32.73 26.01 24.79
CA VAL A 429 32.40 26.96 25.85
C VAL A 429 33.09 26.59 27.18
N LEU A 430 33.12 25.30 27.54
CA LEU A 430 33.68 24.84 28.81
C LEU A 430 35.20 24.67 28.80
N PHE A 431 35.87 24.90 27.66
CA PHE A 431 37.31 24.64 27.48
C PHE A 431 38.17 25.42 28.48
N ASN A 432 37.79 26.66 28.81
CA ASN A 432 38.56 27.55 29.68
C ASN A 432 38.32 27.32 31.19
N GLY A 433 37.44 26.38 31.56
CA GLY A 433 37.11 26.14 32.98
C GLY A 433 36.28 27.26 33.64
N LYS A 434 35.83 28.25 32.86
CA LYS A 434 34.95 29.36 33.24
C LYS A 434 33.85 29.48 32.19
N LEU A 435 32.64 29.82 32.61
CA LEU A 435 31.44 29.92 31.79
C LEU A 435 30.80 31.29 32.01
N LEU A 436 30.73 32.10 30.95
CA LEU A 436 30.14 33.44 31.01
C LEU A 436 28.59 33.36 31.01
N PRO A 437 27.89 34.34 31.61
CA PRO A 437 26.43 34.39 31.60
C PRO A 437 25.81 34.36 30.19
N GLU A 438 26.46 34.99 29.21
CA GLU A 438 26.05 35.02 27.80
C GLU A 438 26.14 33.62 27.17
N GLU A 439 27.21 32.89 27.45
CA GLU A 439 27.40 31.51 26.98
C GLU A 439 26.38 30.56 27.63
N LYS A 440 26.09 30.75 28.92
CA LYS A 440 25.03 30.00 29.62
C LYS A 440 23.64 30.30 29.02
N LYS A 441 23.38 31.54 28.59
CA LYS A 441 22.17 31.91 27.86
C LYS A 441 22.12 31.22 26.49
N PHE A 442 23.20 31.28 25.72
CA PHE A 442 23.32 30.60 24.42
C PHE A 442 23.05 29.10 24.52
N LEU A 443 23.67 28.41 25.49
CA LEU A 443 23.46 26.98 25.72
C LEU A 443 22.01 26.66 26.09
N ARG A 444 21.35 27.49 26.91
CA ARG A 444 19.92 27.32 27.24
C ARG A 444 19.02 27.51 26.02
N GLU A 445 19.28 28.52 25.20
CA GLU A 445 18.54 28.75 23.96
C GLU A 445 18.73 27.61 22.96
N PHE A 446 19.95 27.11 22.81
CA PHE A 446 20.25 25.95 21.97
C PHE A 446 19.50 24.70 22.46
N ARG A 447 19.56 24.41 23.77
CA ARG A 447 18.82 23.28 24.36
C ARG A 447 17.32 23.39 24.09
N ARG A 448 16.72 24.57 24.31
CA ARG A 448 15.29 24.81 24.05
C ARG A 448 14.95 24.63 22.57
N LYS A 449 15.78 25.16 21.66
CA LYS A 449 15.55 25.10 20.21
C LYS A 449 15.61 23.67 19.67
N HIS A 450 16.49 22.83 20.24
CA HIS A 450 16.72 21.47 19.79
C HIS A 450 16.13 20.40 20.72
N ALA A 451 15.25 20.80 21.65
CA ALA A 451 14.61 19.93 22.63
C ALA A 451 15.59 19.02 23.42
N VAL A 452 16.80 19.51 23.70
CA VAL A 452 17.78 18.75 24.49
C VAL A 452 17.32 18.70 25.95
N THR A 453 17.03 17.49 26.40
CA THR A 453 16.47 17.24 27.74
C THR A 453 17.47 17.63 28.84
N TYR A 454 16.96 17.80 30.06
CA TYR A 454 17.80 18.10 31.23
C TYR A 454 18.80 16.99 31.52
N GLU A 455 18.35 15.75 31.48
CA GLU A 455 19.17 14.57 31.75
C GLU A 455 20.31 14.42 30.72
N GLU A 456 20.03 14.63 29.43
CA GLU A 456 21.05 14.61 28.39
C GLU A 456 22.11 15.70 28.61
N HIS A 457 21.69 16.89 29.00
CA HIS A 457 22.59 17.99 29.33
C HIS A 457 23.51 17.64 30.51
N ILE A 458 22.94 17.18 31.63
CA ILE A 458 23.72 16.77 32.82
C ILE A 458 24.69 15.63 32.47
N LYS A 459 24.23 14.64 31.71
CA LYS A 459 25.09 13.54 31.24
C LYS A 459 26.26 14.04 30.39
N MET A 460 26.05 15.03 29.52
CA MET A 460 27.12 15.63 28.74
C MET A 460 28.09 16.45 29.59
N LEU A 461 27.59 17.22 30.56
CA LEU A 461 28.43 17.94 31.53
C LEU A 461 29.33 16.97 32.31
N ASN A 462 28.75 15.91 32.88
CA ASN A 462 29.48 14.88 33.61
C ASN A 462 30.54 14.22 32.73
N THR A 463 30.25 13.97 31.44
CA THR A 463 31.21 13.41 30.48
C THR A 463 32.38 14.36 30.18
N LEU A 464 32.18 15.67 30.35
CA LEU A 464 33.22 16.70 30.20
C LEU A 464 33.90 17.05 31.53
N GLY A 465 33.55 16.36 32.62
CA GLY A 465 34.10 16.57 33.95
C GLY A 465 33.56 17.81 34.66
N TRP A 466 32.36 18.27 34.31
CA TRP A 466 31.66 19.37 34.98
C TRP A 466 30.47 18.82 35.77
N SER A 467 30.30 19.29 37.00
CA SER A 467 29.06 19.07 37.75
C SER A 467 27.98 20.09 37.38
N GLU A 468 26.74 19.79 37.74
CA GLU A 468 25.62 20.72 37.61
C GLU A 468 25.84 22.01 38.40
N ASP A 469 26.36 21.91 39.62
CA ASP A 469 26.68 23.05 40.48
C ASP A 469 27.79 23.91 39.87
N GLU A 470 28.86 23.31 39.36
CA GLU A 470 29.96 24.04 38.69
C GLU A 470 29.45 24.79 37.44
N PHE A 471 28.58 24.15 36.65
CA PHE A 471 27.92 24.79 35.51
C PHE A 471 27.01 25.93 35.97
N ASN A 472 26.35 25.76 37.11
CA ASN A 472 25.46 26.78 37.66
C ASN A 472 26.21 27.99 38.18
N ASP A 473 27.31 27.76 38.89
CA ASP A 473 28.21 28.76 39.46
C ASP A 473 29.07 29.44 38.39
N GLY A 474 29.21 28.83 37.21
CA GLY A 474 29.94 29.39 36.06
C GLY A 474 31.46 29.18 36.13
N ALA A 475 31.95 28.32 37.03
CA ALA A 475 33.37 28.03 37.16
C ALA A 475 33.58 26.58 37.62
N GLN A 476 34.56 25.92 37.01
CA GLN A 476 34.96 24.58 37.42
C GLN A 476 35.82 24.66 38.69
N ALA A 477 35.60 23.79 39.67
CA ALA A 477 36.26 23.86 40.98
C ALA A 477 37.79 23.80 40.90
N ARG A 478 38.32 23.11 39.88
CA ARG A 478 39.77 23.01 39.62
C ARG A 478 40.41 24.29 39.06
N THR A 479 39.63 25.17 38.44
CA THR A 479 40.13 26.38 37.77
C THR A 479 40.25 27.55 38.75
N LEU A 480 39.60 27.47 39.91
CA LEU A 480 39.68 28.46 40.97
C LEU A 480 41.07 28.41 41.63
N ARG A 481 41.85 29.49 41.54
CA ARG A 481 43.14 29.60 42.24
C ARG A 481 42.91 29.75 43.75
N GLY A 482 43.94 29.44 44.56
CA GLY A 482 43.82 29.16 46.00
C GLY A 482 43.06 30.15 46.89
N VAL A 483 42.93 31.42 46.52
CA VAL A 483 42.09 32.40 47.25
C VAL A 483 40.60 32.25 46.88
N GLU A 484 40.30 32.14 45.59
CA GLU A 484 38.93 31.94 45.08
C GLU A 484 38.39 30.56 45.51
N LYS A 485 39.25 29.54 45.56
CA LYS A 485 38.89 28.20 46.02
C LYS A 485 38.41 28.19 47.48
N LYS A 486 39.09 28.88 48.39
CA LYS A 486 38.70 28.97 49.81
C LYS A 486 37.35 29.69 50.00
N THR A 487 37.11 30.74 49.21
CA THR A 487 35.83 31.45 49.24
C THR A 487 34.70 30.57 48.71
N TYR A 488 34.94 29.87 47.61
CA TYR A 488 34.00 28.92 47.03
C TYR A 488 33.65 27.78 47.99
N GLU A 489 34.65 27.15 48.60
CA GLU A 489 34.44 26.10 49.61
C GLU A 489 33.65 26.62 50.83
N ARG A 490 33.86 27.87 51.25
CA ARG A 490 33.05 28.50 52.31
C ARG A 490 31.59 28.67 51.89
N ILE A 491 31.34 29.14 50.67
CA ILE A 491 29.98 29.32 50.14
C ILE A 491 29.28 27.97 50.03
N GLN A 492 29.95 26.96 49.48
CA GLN A 492 29.39 25.60 49.35
C GLN A 492 29.10 24.97 50.71
N ARG A 493 30.01 25.09 51.69
CA ARG A 493 29.73 24.64 53.06
C ARG A 493 28.49 25.33 53.63
N ARG A 494 28.39 26.66 53.48
CA ARG A 494 27.25 27.44 54.00
C ARG A 494 25.93 27.04 53.34
N LYS A 495 25.94 26.76 52.04
CA LYS A 495 24.77 26.27 51.30
C LYS A 495 24.34 24.88 51.77
N SER A 496 25.31 23.98 52.01
CA SER A 496 25.01 22.64 52.57
C SER A 496 24.46 22.68 53.99
N THR A 497 24.92 23.61 54.84
CA THR A 497 24.33 23.80 56.17
C THR A 497 22.92 24.38 56.10
N LEU A 498 22.65 25.31 55.17
CA LEU A 498 21.29 25.84 54.96
C LEU A 498 20.33 24.75 54.50
N LEU A 499 20.74 23.92 53.53
CA LEU A 499 19.91 22.79 53.06
C LEU A 499 19.61 21.78 54.18
N ARG A 500 20.58 21.47 55.04
CA ARG A 500 20.34 20.64 56.23
C ARG A 500 19.33 21.28 57.17
N HIS A 501 19.48 22.58 57.41
CA HIS A 501 18.57 23.29 58.31
C HIS A 501 17.14 23.37 57.74
N ASP A 502 16.98 23.53 56.43
CA ASP A 502 15.65 23.49 55.79
C ASP A 502 15.05 22.08 55.88
N THR A 503 15.87 21.03 55.73
CA THR A 503 15.42 19.64 55.87
C THR A 503 15.00 19.33 57.32
N GLU A 504 15.78 19.76 58.30
CA GLU A 504 15.46 19.62 59.74
C GLU A 504 14.19 20.40 60.12
N LEU A 505 13.97 21.59 59.56
CA LEU A 505 12.73 22.34 59.77
C LEU A 505 11.52 21.64 59.14
N GLN A 506 11.72 20.97 58.01
CA GLN A 506 10.66 20.21 57.36
C GLN A 506 10.30 18.94 58.14
N GLU A 507 11.28 18.21 58.68
CA GLU A 507 11.06 17.07 59.59
C GLU A 507 10.35 17.51 60.88
N LEU A 508 10.74 18.65 61.47
CA LEU A 508 10.06 19.19 62.66
C LEU A 508 8.62 19.62 62.39
N ALA A 509 8.32 20.12 61.19
CA ALA A 509 6.96 20.47 60.80
C ALA A 509 6.10 19.21 60.64
N GLU A 510 6.63 18.15 60.02
CA GLU A 510 5.93 16.86 59.86
C GLU A 510 5.67 16.16 61.20
N ASP A 511 6.60 16.24 62.17
CA ASP A 511 6.40 15.74 63.53
C ASP A 511 5.33 16.53 64.31
N HIS A 512 5.20 17.84 64.04
CA HIS A 512 4.19 18.67 64.69
C HIS A 512 2.77 18.38 64.18
N ASP A 513 2.63 18.01 62.92
CA ASP A 513 1.34 17.60 62.33
C ASP A 513 0.92 16.18 62.77
N ALA A 514 1.88 15.31 63.11
CA ALA A 514 1.60 13.94 63.58
C ALA A 514 1.05 13.87 65.03
N VAL A 515 1.21 14.91 65.84
CA VAL A 515 0.78 14.93 67.25
C VAL A 515 -0.68 15.38 67.41
N ASP A 516 -1.28 16.05 66.42
CA ASP A 516 -2.65 16.60 66.51
C ASP A 516 -3.75 15.59 66.10
N ASP A 517 -3.37 14.42 65.54
CA ASP A 517 -4.33 13.39 65.07
C ASP A 517 -4.59 12.27 66.12
N GLY A 518 -4.04 12.41 67.34
CA GLY A 518 -4.13 11.42 68.42
C GLY A 518 -5.18 11.70 69.51
N SER A 519 -5.90 12.82 69.43
CA SER A 519 -6.95 13.18 70.40
C SER A 519 -8.33 13.24 69.77
N GLN A 520 -8.87 12.08 69.39
CA GLN A 520 -10.31 11.83 69.26
C GLN A 520 -10.68 10.45 69.79
#